data_AF-A5FD53-F1
#
_entry.id   AF-A5FD53-F1
#
_cell.length_a   1.000
_cell.length_b   1.000
_cell.length_c   1.000
_cell.angle_alpha   90.00
_cell.angle_beta   90.00
_cell.angle_gamma   90.00
#
_symmetry.space_group_name_H-M   'P 1'
#
loop_
_entity.id
_entity.type
_entity.pdbx_description
1 polymer ?
#
loop_
_entity_poly.entity_id
_entity_poly.type
_entity_poly.pdbx_seq_one_letter_code
_entity_poly.pdbx_strand_id
1 'polypeptide(L)'
;MKKFFLFAMVALVVSSCQNDDSSADSSFSMKASGADYVHPATVQTVSGAITSNTTWTNDRVWEIDGVITVKDGAKLTIQAGTFIKAKPLATGIATGVLVITKTGQIDAQGTAESPIIFTSYNLLDDNANTVASPGDFGGVVILGDAEVNTGSTTNIVEGLDDQPNFAEFYYGGSNNAHNAGILSYVRIEFAGRILDTDVEINGLTLAGVGNGTTVNHIQVSYGKDDSFEFFGGKVNATHLVSFAPDDDNFDFDFGYTGSITKAIALADSNSTHSLSGGNPDSNGIELDNNATGAITSIITRPVISQLSIIGVSSTTVADLYENAIHVRRAGNISLTDVTVTGYNTGIRWEAPSVPSGSSYLRVSIHGFDNVALPAGTTLSGPGTTTSTVNPATKWSLSQPFFNDGSLNFTGATGAFRTEANWTNSWTKFSNF
;
A
#
# COMPACT_ATOMS: atom_id res chain seq x y z
N MET A 1 -6.42 84.25 9.82
CA MET A 1 -5.63 83.22 9.13
C MET A 1 -4.84 82.46 10.19
N LYS A 2 -5.36 81.30 10.65
CA LYS A 2 -4.81 80.54 11.77
C LYS A 2 -4.20 79.23 11.26
N LYS A 3 -3.07 78.89 11.86
CA LYS A 3 -2.06 77.90 11.46
C LYS A 3 -2.60 76.47 11.51
N PHE A 4 -2.30 75.68 10.47
CA PHE A 4 -2.52 74.24 10.40
C PHE A 4 -1.53 73.50 11.32
N PHE A 5 -2.04 72.64 12.19
CA PHE A 5 -1.28 71.61 12.89
C PHE A 5 -1.47 70.29 12.11
N LEU A 6 -0.39 69.75 11.56
CA LEU A 6 -0.36 68.44 10.93
C LEU A 6 0.36 67.48 11.90
N PHE A 7 -0.38 66.52 12.44
CA PHE A 7 0.17 65.42 13.23
C PHE A 7 0.77 64.38 12.28
N ALA A 8 2.07 64.12 12.42
CA ALA A 8 2.75 63.01 11.75
C ALA A 8 2.54 61.73 12.56
N MET A 9 1.81 60.76 11.98
CA MET A 9 1.72 59.40 12.49
C MET A 9 2.83 58.59 11.79
N VAL A 10 3.82 58.14 12.56
CA VAL A 10 4.88 57.25 12.07
C VAL A 10 4.29 55.84 11.96
N ALA A 11 4.07 55.35 10.75
CA ALA A 11 3.75 53.94 10.49
C ALA A 11 5.05 53.13 10.50
N LEU A 12 5.24 52.30 11.53
CA LEU A 12 6.24 51.24 11.56
C LEU A 12 5.79 50.14 10.60
N VAL A 13 6.39 50.10 9.41
CA VAL A 13 6.32 48.95 8.51
C VAL A 13 7.31 47.92 9.03
N VAL A 14 6.80 46.90 9.72
CA VAL A 14 7.59 45.70 10.04
C VAL A 14 7.61 44.87 8.77
N SER A 15 8.70 44.99 8.00
CA SER A 15 9.03 44.07 6.92
C SER A 15 9.40 42.73 7.56
N SER A 16 8.42 41.82 7.64
CA SER A 16 8.68 40.41 7.89
C SER A 16 9.47 39.87 6.70
N CYS A 17 10.74 39.58 6.89
CA CYS A 17 11.50 38.79 5.93
C CYS A 17 10.82 37.42 5.83
N GLN A 18 10.15 37.15 4.70
CA GLN A 18 10.01 35.77 4.24
C GLN A 18 11.42 35.28 3.95
N ASN A 19 11.88 34.30 4.72
CA ASN A 19 12.95 33.45 4.25
C ASN A 19 12.33 32.59 3.14
N ASP A 20 12.61 32.97 1.91
CA ASP A 20 12.52 32.08 0.75
C ASP A 20 13.60 31.00 0.90
N ASP A 21 13.32 29.97 1.72
CA ASP A 21 14.06 28.72 1.64
C ASP A 21 13.38 27.84 0.59
N SER A 22 13.71 28.12 -0.67
CA SER A 22 13.63 27.15 -1.76
C SER A 22 14.72 26.08 -1.59
N SER A 23 14.74 25.40 -0.45
CA SER A 23 15.48 24.16 -0.26
C SER A 23 14.58 23.03 -0.72
N ALA A 24 15.06 22.23 -1.67
CA ALA A 24 14.44 20.97 -2.06
C ALA A 24 14.07 20.19 -0.79
N ASP A 25 12.77 20.07 -0.54
CA ASP A 25 12.27 19.34 0.61
C ASP A 25 12.65 17.86 0.40
N SER A 26 13.50 17.36 1.29
CA SER A 26 13.86 15.94 1.40
C SER A 26 13.02 15.33 2.52
N SER A 27 11.70 15.49 2.40
CA SER A 27 10.67 15.20 3.41
C SER A 27 10.54 13.70 3.78
N PHE A 28 11.54 12.87 3.48
CA PHE A 28 11.37 11.42 3.50
C PHE A 28 12.56 10.57 3.95
N SER A 29 13.68 11.17 4.37
CA SER A 29 14.42 10.45 5.42
C SER A 29 13.47 10.30 6.59
N MET A 30 13.37 9.12 7.23
CA MET A 30 12.62 8.88 8.47
C MET A 30 13.04 9.90 9.54
N LYS A 31 12.47 11.11 9.44
CA LYS A 31 12.76 12.30 10.21
C LYS A 31 11.64 12.45 11.21
N ALA A 32 11.94 13.11 12.31
CA ALA A 32 10.90 13.54 13.23
C ALA A 32 10.02 14.55 12.51
N SER A 33 8.74 14.25 12.30
CA SER A 33 7.80 15.27 11.81
C SER A 33 6.35 14.96 12.16
N GLY A 34 6.06 14.72 13.45
CA GLY A 34 4.69 14.94 13.95
C GLY A 34 4.13 16.33 13.58
N ALA A 35 5.00 17.28 13.22
CA ALA A 35 4.65 18.60 12.69
C ALA A 35 3.98 18.61 11.29
N ASP A 36 4.03 17.50 10.53
CA ASP A 36 3.46 17.46 9.18
C ASP A 36 1.93 17.25 9.17
N TYR A 37 1.36 16.82 10.30
CA TYR A 37 -0.07 16.61 10.44
C TYR A 37 -0.76 17.72 11.21
N VAL A 38 -1.72 18.38 10.55
CA VAL A 38 -2.72 19.19 11.23
C VAL A 38 -3.89 18.29 11.58
N HIS A 39 -3.94 17.84 12.83
CA HIS A 39 -5.00 16.97 13.35
C HIS A 39 -5.74 17.60 14.53
N PRO A 40 -6.95 17.12 14.87
CA PRO A 40 -7.63 17.55 16.08
C PRO A 40 -6.83 17.19 17.34
N ALA A 41 -6.88 18.05 18.36
CA ALA A 41 -6.22 17.80 19.64
C ALA A 41 -6.94 16.75 20.53
N THR A 42 -8.22 16.48 20.25
CA THR A 42 -8.97 15.47 21.02
C THR A 42 -8.61 14.07 20.54
N VAL A 43 -8.30 13.17 21.47
CA VAL A 43 -8.04 11.75 21.20
C VAL A 43 -9.14 10.92 21.86
N GLN A 44 -9.67 9.93 21.14
CA GLN A 44 -10.59 8.93 21.68
C GLN A 44 -10.05 7.53 21.45
N THR A 45 -9.71 6.85 22.54
CA THR A 45 -9.30 5.44 22.50
C THR A 45 -10.51 4.54 22.26
N VAL A 46 -10.34 3.54 21.38
CA VAL A 46 -11.33 2.53 21.00
C VAL A 46 -10.69 1.14 21.06
N SER A 47 -11.48 0.13 21.41
CA SER A 47 -11.00 -1.25 21.61
C SER A 47 -12.13 -2.27 21.44
N GLY A 48 -11.79 -3.50 21.09
CA GLY A 48 -12.74 -4.62 21.05
C GLY A 48 -13.72 -4.56 19.87
N ALA A 49 -14.87 -5.22 20.02
CA ALA A 49 -15.79 -5.43 18.91
C ALA A 49 -16.82 -4.30 18.73
N ILE A 50 -17.01 -3.89 17.49
CA ILE A 50 -18.10 -3.04 17.00
C ILE A 50 -19.23 -3.95 16.48
N THR A 51 -20.29 -4.09 17.28
CA THR A 51 -21.48 -4.93 16.99
C THR A 51 -22.73 -4.11 16.68
N SER A 52 -22.61 -2.79 16.63
CA SER A 52 -23.67 -1.88 16.18
C SER A 52 -23.07 -0.75 15.34
N ASN A 53 -23.89 -0.18 14.44
CA ASN A 53 -23.44 0.86 13.54
C ASN A 53 -22.76 2.00 14.31
N THR A 54 -21.52 2.30 13.92
CA THR A 54 -20.65 3.23 14.62
C THR A 54 -20.07 4.22 13.62
N THR A 55 -19.86 5.46 14.04
CA THR A 55 -19.24 6.49 13.20
C THR A 55 -17.99 7.04 13.87
N TRP A 56 -16.88 6.96 13.17
CA TRP A 56 -15.65 7.67 13.48
C TRP A 56 -15.67 9.02 12.78
N THR A 57 -15.76 10.08 13.58
CA THR A 57 -15.86 11.47 13.13
C THR A 57 -14.48 12.12 13.01
N ASN A 58 -14.39 13.16 12.20
CA ASN A 58 -13.13 13.86 11.89
C ASN A 58 -12.76 15.01 12.87
N ASP A 59 -13.52 15.18 13.95
CA ASP A 59 -13.28 16.17 15.00
C ASP A 59 -12.34 15.68 16.12
N ARG A 60 -11.84 14.44 16.01
CA ARG A 60 -10.89 13.82 16.93
C ARG A 60 -9.98 12.82 16.20
N VAL A 61 -8.86 12.48 16.84
CA VAL A 61 -8.04 11.33 16.48
C VAL A 61 -8.61 10.09 17.16
N TRP A 62 -8.77 9.01 16.41
CA TRP A 62 -9.16 7.71 16.95
C TRP A 62 -7.92 6.88 17.27
N GLU A 63 -7.80 6.41 18.50
CA GLU A 63 -6.66 5.61 18.94
C GLU A 63 -7.09 4.16 19.17
N ILE A 64 -6.61 3.24 18.33
CA ILE A 64 -6.94 1.81 18.38
C ILE A 64 -6.08 1.12 19.43
N ASP A 65 -6.70 0.56 20.46
CA ASP A 65 -6.06 -0.26 21.49
C ASP A 65 -6.29 -1.75 21.18
N GLY A 66 -5.23 -2.42 20.70
CA GLY A 66 -5.28 -3.83 20.31
C GLY A 66 -5.89 -4.05 18.92
N VAL A 67 -6.72 -5.10 18.81
CA VAL A 67 -7.45 -5.48 17.61
C VAL A 67 -8.91 -5.06 17.74
N ILE A 68 -9.41 -4.26 16.80
CA ILE A 68 -10.84 -3.92 16.69
C ILE A 68 -11.48 -4.77 15.61
N THR A 69 -12.63 -5.38 15.93
CA THR A 69 -13.41 -6.14 14.95
C THR A 69 -14.74 -5.43 14.65
N VAL A 70 -15.09 -5.31 13.37
CA VAL A 70 -16.44 -4.92 12.93
C VAL A 70 -17.18 -6.18 12.51
N LYS A 71 -18.30 -6.49 13.16
CA LYS A 71 -18.99 -7.79 13.01
C LYS A 71 -20.48 -7.72 13.29
N ASP A 72 -21.15 -8.86 13.17
CA ASP A 72 -22.57 -9.06 13.52
C ASP A 72 -23.53 -8.12 12.77
N GLY A 73 -23.22 -7.81 11.51
CA GLY A 73 -24.00 -6.92 10.66
C GLY A 73 -23.75 -5.43 10.89
N ALA A 74 -22.83 -5.06 11.79
CA ALA A 74 -22.48 -3.67 12.05
C ALA A 74 -21.73 -3.04 10.87
N LYS A 75 -21.98 -1.75 10.66
CA LYS A 75 -21.22 -0.90 9.75
C LYS A 75 -20.40 0.13 10.51
N LEU A 76 -19.09 0.15 10.29
CA LEU A 76 -18.22 1.24 10.71
C LEU A 76 -18.15 2.30 9.61
N THR A 77 -18.64 3.50 9.89
CA THR A 77 -18.50 4.66 9.00
C THR A 77 -17.34 5.53 9.46
N ILE A 78 -16.42 5.89 8.57
CA ILE A 78 -15.29 6.77 8.88
C ILE A 78 -15.41 8.02 8.00
N GLN A 79 -15.50 9.19 8.62
CA GLN A 79 -15.64 10.46 7.91
C GLN A 79 -14.35 10.85 7.18
N ALA A 80 -14.47 11.54 6.06
CA ALA A 80 -13.32 12.14 5.37
C ALA A 80 -12.49 13.04 6.31
N GLY A 81 -11.16 13.00 6.16
CA GLY A 81 -10.20 13.73 6.99
C GLY A 81 -10.02 13.18 8.41
N THR A 82 -10.54 11.98 8.71
CA THR A 82 -10.34 11.34 10.02
C THR A 82 -8.91 10.81 10.14
N PHE A 83 -8.30 11.06 11.30
CA PHE A 83 -7.00 10.50 11.69
C PHE A 83 -7.19 9.34 12.67
N ILE A 84 -6.45 8.25 12.43
CA ILE A 84 -6.45 7.04 13.23
C ILE A 84 -5.00 6.65 13.54
N LYS A 85 -4.72 6.30 14.79
CA LYS A 85 -3.42 5.77 15.23
C LYS A 85 -3.56 4.51 16.07
N ALA A 86 -2.46 3.78 16.22
CA ALA A 86 -2.38 2.71 17.20
C ALA A 86 -2.08 3.28 18.60
N LYS A 87 -2.58 2.64 19.64
CA LYS A 87 -2.03 2.79 20.98
C LYS A 87 -0.74 1.96 21.06
N PRO A 88 0.42 2.56 21.41
CA PRO A 88 1.66 1.82 21.54
C PRO A 88 1.54 0.71 22.59
N LEU A 89 1.77 -0.53 22.17
CA LEU A 89 1.89 -1.71 23.05
C LEU A 89 3.28 -2.33 22.90
N ALA A 90 3.61 -3.25 23.80
CA ALA A 90 4.87 -3.99 23.76
C ALA A 90 5.06 -4.72 22.41
N THR A 91 6.31 -4.93 22.02
CA THR A 91 6.69 -5.77 20.87
C THR A 91 6.07 -7.16 20.98
N GLY A 92 5.68 -7.76 19.86
CA GLY A 92 5.06 -9.09 19.81
C GLY A 92 3.58 -9.13 20.21
N ILE A 93 2.95 -7.96 20.41
CA ILE A 93 1.51 -7.86 20.70
C ILE A 93 0.83 -7.12 19.55
N ALA A 94 -0.22 -7.71 18.97
CA ALA A 94 -1.05 -7.07 17.95
C ALA A 94 -1.72 -5.81 18.53
N THR A 95 -1.50 -4.67 17.88
CA THR A 95 -2.12 -3.38 18.23
C THR A 95 -2.27 -2.51 16.99
N GLY A 96 -3.26 -1.62 17.00
CA GLY A 96 -3.54 -0.77 15.83
C GLY A 96 -4.08 -1.55 14.65
N VAL A 97 -4.82 -2.64 14.90
CA VAL A 97 -5.37 -3.50 13.85
C VAL A 97 -6.87 -3.26 13.74
N LEU A 98 -7.34 -2.89 12.55
CA LEU A 98 -8.77 -2.81 12.24
C LEU A 98 -9.16 -3.98 11.35
N VAL A 99 -10.04 -4.85 11.86
CA VAL A 99 -10.53 -6.02 11.13
C VAL A 99 -12.00 -5.86 10.80
N ILE A 100 -12.34 -5.86 9.53
CA ILE A 100 -13.70 -5.99 9.05
C ILE A 100 -13.96 -7.48 8.82
N THR A 101 -14.66 -8.11 9.75
CA THR A 101 -15.00 -9.54 9.63
C THR A 101 -15.97 -9.75 8.46
N LYS A 102 -16.10 -10.99 7.96
CA LYS A 102 -17.04 -11.28 6.86
C LYS A 102 -18.52 -10.98 7.17
N THR A 103 -18.87 -10.75 8.43
CA THR A 103 -20.22 -10.34 8.86
C THR A 103 -20.35 -8.85 9.12
N GLY A 104 -19.25 -8.08 9.10
CA GLY A 104 -19.23 -6.64 9.27
C GLY A 104 -19.12 -5.87 7.95
N GLN A 105 -19.21 -4.55 8.04
CA GLN A 105 -19.07 -3.64 6.90
C GLN A 105 -18.28 -2.38 7.27
N ILE A 106 -17.62 -1.79 6.28
CA ILE A 106 -16.93 -0.50 6.38
C ILE A 106 -17.42 0.49 5.33
N ASP A 107 -17.51 1.75 5.74
CA ASP A 107 -17.88 2.88 4.90
C ASP A 107 -16.85 3.99 5.17
N ALA A 108 -15.68 3.84 4.56
CA ALA A 108 -14.53 4.74 4.69
C ALA A 108 -14.30 5.45 3.36
N GLN A 109 -14.90 6.64 3.25
CA GLN A 109 -14.88 7.45 2.04
C GLN A 109 -14.24 8.80 2.35
N GLY A 110 -12.91 8.86 2.23
CA GLY A 110 -12.18 10.11 2.17
C GLY A 110 -12.46 10.87 0.88
N THR A 111 -11.80 12.01 0.72
CA THR A 111 -11.74 12.72 -0.56
C THR A 111 -10.29 12.97 -0.93
N ALA A 112 -10.06 13.46 -2.15
CA ALA A 112 -8.72 13.78 -2.57
C ALA A 112 -8.06 14.85 -1.66
N GLU A 113 -8.83 15.85 -1.23
CA GLU A 113 -8.37 16.92 -0.35
C GLU A 113 -8.44 16.57 1.14
N SER A 114 -9.10 15.49 1.51
CA SER A 114 -9.32 15.08 2.91
C SER A 114 -9.37 13.55 3.01
N PRO A 115 -8.25 12.87 2.74
CA PRO A 115 -8.18 11.43 2.86
C PRO A 115 -8.34 11.01 4.33
N ILE A 116 -8.77 9.77 4.53
CA ILE A 116 -8.71 9.12 5.85
C ILE A 116 -7.28 8.63 6.06
N ILE A 117 -6.70 8.87 7.23
CA ILE A 117 -5.28 8.59 7.49
C ILE A 117 -5.15 7.67 8.70
N PHE A 118 -4.70 6.45 8.46
CA PHE A 118 -4.16 5.54 9.47
C PHE A 118 -2.64 5.74 9.51
N THR A 119 -2.07 6.02 10.68
CA THR A 119 -0.65 6.36 10.79
C THR A 119 -0.06 6.01 12.15
N SER A 120 1.26 6.10 12.23
CA SER A 120 2.05 5.99 13.46
C SER A 120 1.53 6.89 14.59
N TYR A 121 1.52 6.35 15.81
CA TYR A 121 1.31 7.12 17.03
C TYR A 121 2.27 8.30 17.15
N ASN A 122 3.54 8.09 16.76
CA ASN A 122 4.62 9.07 16.88
C ASN A 122 4.40 10.31 16.00
N LEU A 123 3.51 10.26 15.01
CA LEU A 123 3.18 11.44 14.20
C LEU A 123 1.97 12.22 14.73
N LEU A 124 1.28 11.72 15.75
CA LEU A 124 0.04 12.28 16.30
C LEU A 124 0.08 12.35 17.84
N ASP A 125 1.27 12.49 18.43
CA ASP A 125 1.51 12.56 19.88
C ASP A 125 1.86 13.97 20.40
N ASP A 126 1.70 14.99 19.55
CA ASP A 126 2.05 16.39 19.82
C ASP A 126 3.55 16.62 20.16
N ASN A 127 4.43 15.67 19.86
CA ASN A 127 5.87 15.81 20.06
C ASN A 127 6.59 15.93 18.70
N ALA A 128 7.13 17.11 18.40
CA ALA A 128 7.84 17.33 17.14
C ALA A 128 9.16 16.54 17.01
N ASN A 129 9.62 15.84 18.05
CA ASN A 129 10.89 15.09 18.06
C ASN A 129 10.71 13.57 17.93
N THR A 130 9.49 13.05 17.95
CA THR A 130 9.23 11.62 17.73
C THR A 130 9.30 11.29 16.24
N VAL A 131 9.81 10.10 15.95
CA VAL A 131 10.07 9.62 14.59
C VAL A 131 9.18 8.40 14.36
N ALA A 132 8.42 8.40 13.26
CA ALA A 132 7.68 7.22 12.86
C ALA A 132 8.63 6.08 12.45
N SER A 133 8.23 4.86 12.75
CA SER A 133 8.92 3.65 12.33
C SER A 133 7.92 2.70 11.66
N PRO A 134 8.35 1.92 10.64
CA PRO A 134 7.56 0.83 10.11
C PRO A 134 7.05 -0.07 11.25
N GLY A 135 5.74 -0.36 11.24
CA GLY A 135 5.04 -1.15 12.25
C GLY A 135 4.60 -0.45 13.52
N ASP A 136 4.64 0.88 13.50
CA ASP A 136 3.95 1.71 14.49
C ASP A 136 2.42 1.58 14.41
N PHE A 137 1.86 1.23 13.26
CA PHE A 137 0.46 0.85 13.06
C PHE A 137 0.35 -0.65 12.75
N GLY A 138 -0.75 -1.29 13.14
CA GLY A 138 -0.93 -2.73 12.94
C GLY A 138 -1.27 -3.07 11.50
N GLY A 139 -2.37 -2.51 11.00
CA GLY A 139 -2.85 -2.79 9.65
C GLY A 139 -4.37 -2.72 9.54
N VAL A 140 -4.87 -2.79 8.31
CA VAL A 140 -6.30 -2.90 8.03
C VAL A 140 -6.55 -4.23 7.33
N VAL A 141 -7.45 -5.04 7.88
CA VAL A 141 -7.77 -6.38 7.37
C VAL A 141 -9.24 -6.43 6.99
N ILE A 142 -9.54 -6.89 5.77
CA ILE A 142 -10.90 -7.14 5.32
C ILE A 142 -11.06 -8.62 5.02
N LEU A 143 -11.96 -9.26 5.74
CA LEU A 143 -12.29 -10.67 5.59
C LEU A 143 -13.58 -10.81 4.80
N GLY A 144 -13.56 -11.64 3.77
CA GLY A 144 -14.71 -11.89 2.91
C GLY A 144 -15.13 -13.35 2.82
N ASP A 145 -16.21 -13.56 2.07
CA ASP A 145 -16.86 -14.86 1.85
C ASP A 145 -16.71 -15.36 0.40
N ALA A 146 -15.80 -14.78 -0.38
CA ALA A 146 -15.49 -15.21 -1.73
C ALA A 146 -14.57 -16.45 -1.75
N GLU A 147 -14.45 -17.07 -2.92
CA GLU A 147 -13.69 -18.31 -3.08
C GLU A 147 -12.18 -18.11 -2.86
N VAL A 148 -11.56 -19.12 -2.28
CA VAL A 148 -10.10 -19.28 -2.09
C VAL A 148 -9.70 -20.69 -2.51
N ASN A 149 -8.43 -20.93 -2.81
CA ASN A 149 -7.97 -22.25 -3.28
C ASN A 149 -7.32 -23.14 -2.20
N THR A 150 -7.45 -22.77 -0.92
CA THR A 150 -6.92 -23.54 0.22
C THR A 150 -7.72 -24.81 0.51
N GLY A 151 -8.92 -24.94 -0.05
CA GLY A 151 -9.86 -26.02 0.25
C GLY A 151 -10.57 -25.88 1.60
N SER A 152 -10.48 -24.71 2.24
CA SER A 152 -11.11 -24.40 3.52
C SER A 152 -11.88 -23.06 3.48
N THR A 153 -12.85 -22.91 4.38
CA THR A 153 -13.57 -21.65 4.66
C THR A 153 -13.33 -21.14 6.09
N THR A 154 -12.37 -21.73 6.78
CA THR A 154 -11.93 -21.38 8.13
C THR A 154 -10.47 -20.98 8.13
N ASN A 155 -10.03 -20.34 7.04
CA ASN A 155 -8.70 -19.76 6.95
C ASN A 155 -8.63 -18.53 7.86
N ILE A 156 -7.48 -18.28 8.45
CA ILE A 156 -7.22 -17.12 9.30
C ILE A 156 -6.00 -16.43 8.70
N VAL A 157 -6.05 -15.10 8.62
CA VAL A 157 -4.86 -14.30 8.29
C VAL A 157 -3.90 -14.46 9.45
N GLU A 158 -2.63 -14.67 9.17
CA GLU A 158 -1.60 -14.77 10.19
C GLU A 158 -1.62 -13.57 11.17
N GLY A 159 -1.14 -13.80 12.38
CA GLY A 159 -1.19 -12.81 13.45
C GLY A 159 -2.58 -12.55 14.06
N LEU A 160 -3.64 -13.22 13.57
CA LEU A 160 -5.00 -13.13 14.12
C LEU A 160 -5.50 -14.45 14.75
N ASP A 161 -4.73 -15.53 14.65
CA ASP A 161 -5.08 -16.87 15.13
C ASP A 161 -4.83 -17.05 16.65
N ASP A 162 -4.03 -16.17 17.25
CA ASP A 162 -3.79 -16.09 18.69
C ASP A 162 -4.91 -15.38 19.47
N GLN A 163 -5.90 -14.80 18.77
CA GLN A 163 -6.98 -14.04 19.37
C GLN A 163 -7.97 -14.96 20.10
N PRO A 164 -8.52 -14.54 21.28
CA PRO A 164 -9.38 -15.40 22.10
C PRO A 164 -10.62 -15.98 21.41
N ASN A 165 -11.11 -15.32 20.35
CA ASN A 165 -12.24 -15.77 19.53
C ASN A 165 -11.85 -15.88 18.05
N PHE A 166 -10.76 -16.59 17.74
CA PHE A 166 -10.19 -16.69 16.40
C PHE A 166 -11.19 -17.06 15.28
N ALA A 167 -12.29 -17.75 15.60
CA ALA A 167 -13.33 -18.11 14.64
C ALA A 167 -14.04 -16.90 13.99
N GLU A 168 -14.01 -15.72 14.60
CA GLU A 168 -14.55 -14.48 13.97
C GLU A 168 -13.66 -13.95 12.85
N PHE A 169 -12.42 -14.44 12.76
CA PHE A 169 -11.43 -14.08 11.74
C PHE A 169 -11.43 -15.04 10.54
N TYR A 170 -12.38 -15.98 10.49
CA TYR A 170 -12.49 -16.89 9.36
C TYR A 170 -12.88 -16.16 8.07
N TYR A 171 -12.08 -16.37 7.01
CA TYR A 171 -12.36 -15.93 5.65
C TYR A 171 -12.46 -17.09 4.65
N GLY A 172 -13.01 -16.76 3.49
CA GLY A 172 -13.28 -17.71 2.41
C GLY A 172 -14.70 -18.27 2.45
N GLY A 173 -15.21 -18.62 1.29
CA GLY A 173 -16.58 -19.09 1.10
C GLY A 173 -16.89 -19.35 -0.37
N SER A 174 -18.15 -19.16 -0.75
CA SER A 174 -18.62 -19.29 -2.13
C SER A 174 -19.32 -18.05 -2.67
N ASN A 175 -19.46 -17.00 -1.84
CA ASN A 175 -20.11 -15.76 -2.20
C ASN A 175 -19.13 -14.77 -2.82
N ASN A 176 -18.85 -14.97 -4.10
CA ASN A 176 -18.00 -14.08 -4.89
C ASN A 176 -18.52 -12.63 -4.99
N ALA A 177 -19.80 -12.40 -4.71
CA ALA A 177 -20.44 -11.08 -4.68
C ALA A 177 -20.52 -10.50 -3.25
N HIS A 178 -19.85 -11.12 -2.27
CA HIS A 178 -19.76 -10.58 -0.91
C HIS A 178 -19.26 -9.14 -0.94
N ASN A 179 -19.86 -8.31 -0.10
CA ASN A 179 -19.63 -6.88 -0.06
C ASN A 179 -19.32 -6.45 1.38
N ALA A 180 -18.05 -6.17 1.63
CA ALA A 180 -17.55 -5.63 2.89
C ALA A 180 -17.70 -4.11 2.98
N GLY A 181 -18.14 -3.44 1.91
CA GLY A 181 -18.39 -2.01 1.84
C GLY A 181 -17.41 -1.25 0.96
N ILE A 182 -16.98 -0.07 1.40
CA ILE A 182 -16.21 0.89 0.59
C ILE A 182 -14.99 1.39 1.36
N LEU A 183 -13.82 1.29 0.72
CA LEU A 183 -12.60 2.02 1.07
C LEU A 183 -12.23 2.91 -0.12
N SER A 184 -12.23 4.22 0.08
CA SER A 184 -11.93 5.22 -0.94
C SER A 184 -11.15 6.38 -0.34
N TYR A 185 -10.04 6.78 -0.97
CA TYR A 185 -9.16 7.87 -0.51
C TYR A 185 -8.68 7.66 0.92
N VAL A 186 -7.93 6.57 1.11
CA VAL A 186 -7.37 6.16 2.40
C VAL A 186 -5.85 6.07 2.30
N ARG A 187 -5.15 6.58 3.31
CA ARG A 187 -3.71 6.37 3.52
C ARG A 187 -3.52 5.47 4.72
N ILE A 188 -2.72 4.43 4.56
CA ILE A 188 -2.31 3.51 5.62
C ILE A 188 -0.79 3.60 5.70
N GLU A 189 -0.29 4.22 6.75
CA GLU A 189 1.11 4.59 6.86
C GLU A 189 1.74 3.89 8.05
N PHE A 190 2.98 3.43 7.89
CA PHE A 190 3.73 2.78 8.95
C PHE A 190 3.03 1.55 9.53
N ALA A 191 2.20 0.88 8.72
CA ALA A 191 1.55 -0.39 9.04
C ALA A 191 2.54 -1.56 8.91
N GLY A 192 2.11 -2.82 9.03
CA GLY A 192 3.04 -3.95 9.01
C GLY A 192 3.51 -4.27 10.43
N ARG A 193 3.05 -5.35 11.07
CA ARG A 193 3.47 -5.63 12.46
C ARG A 193 3.91 -7.07 12.64
N ILE A 194 5.21 -7.23 12.86
CA ILE A 194 5.83 -8.50 13.21
C ILE A 194 5.45 -8.91 14.64
N LEU A 195 4.84 -10.08 14.78
CA LEU A 195 4.38 -10.64 16.04
C LEU A 195 5.30 -11.76 16.52
N ASP A 196 5.78 -12.60 15.60
CA ASP A 196 6.82 -13.62 15.82
C ASP A 196 7.66 -13.77 14.54
N THR A 197 8.54 -14.77 14.48
CA THR A 197 9.24 -15.15 13.24
C THR A 197 8.24 -15.71 12.24
N ASP A 198 8.18 -15.12 11.04
CA ASP A 198 7.26 -15.50 9.95
C ASP A 198 5.78 -15.45 10.40
N VAL A 199 5.44 -14.44 11.21
CA VAL A 199 4.07 -14.15 11.69
C VAL A 199 3.87 -12.64 11.77
N GLU A 200 3.09 -12.12 10.84
CA GLU A 200 2.95 -10.68 10.61
C GLU A 200 1.51 -10.22 10.39
N ILE A 201 1.31 -8.90 10.36
CA ILE A 201 0.08 -8.27 9.88
C ILE A 201 0.50 -7.24 8.85
N ASN A 202 -0.13 -7.24 7.68
CA ASN A 202 0.26 -6.39 6.56
C ASN A 202 -0.40 -5.00 6.57
N GLY A 203 -0.05 -4.16 5.59
CA GLY A 203 -0.62 -2.82 5.45
C GLY A 203 -2.12 -2.84 5.21
N LEU A 204 -2.52 -3.32 4.03
CA LEU A 204 -3.92 -3.66 3.71
C LEU A 204 -4.01 -5.12 3.27
N THR A 205 -4.58 -5.96 4.14
CA THR A 205 -4.88 -7.36 3.82
C THR A 205 -6.32 -7.51 3.33
N LEU A 206 -6.48 -8.18 2.19
CA LEU A 206 -7.75 -8.46 1.53
C LEU A 206 -7.93 -9.98 1.40
N ALA A 207 -8.51 -10.62 2.42
CA ALA A 207 -8.63 -12.07 2.49
C ALA A 207 -10.03 -12.56 2.09
N GLY A 208 -10.14 -13.27 0.96
CA GLY A 208 -11.40 -13.81 0.45
C GLY A 208 -12.43 -12.72 0.10
N VAL A 209 -11.99 -11.51 -0.23
CA VAL A 209 -12.89 -10.36 -0.45
C VAL A 209 -13.64 -10.49 -1.78
N GLY A 210 -14.96 -10.32 -1.74
CA GLY A 210 -15.83 -10.40 -2.92
C GLY A 210 -15.81 -9.15 -3.79
N ASN A 211 -16.24 -9.30 -5.05
CA ASN A 211 -16.26 -8.23 -6.06
C ASN A 211 -17.37 -7.19 -5.86
N GLY A 212 -18.22 -7.35 -4.84
CA GLY A 212 -19.17 -6.33 -4.40
C GLY A 212 -18.51 -5.22 -3.57
N THR A 213 -17.31 -5.47 -3.03
CA THR A 213 -16.54 -4.50 -2.23
C THR A 213 -15.83 -3.50 -3.13
N THR A 214 -15.83 -2.22 -2.74
CA THR A 214 -15.10 -1.17 -3.45
C THR A 214 -13.79 -0.85 -2.74
N VAL A 215 -12.67 -1.00 -3.45
CA VAL A 215 -11.34 -0.58 -3.01
C VAL A 215 -10.77 0.37 -4.05
N ASN A 216 -10.63 1.66 -3.72
CA ASN A 216 -10.04 2.62 -4.64
C ASN A 216 -9.25 3.73 -3.95
N HIS A 217 -8.25 4.31 -4.62
CA HIS A 217 -7.43 5.41 -4.07
C HIS A 217 -6.90 5.07 -2.68
N ILE A 218 -6.11 4.00 -2.62
CA ILE A 218 -5.47 3.55 -1.37
C ILE A 218 -3.98 3.75 -1.50
N GLN A 219 -3.38 4.45 -0.54
CA GLN A 219 -1.95 4.51 -0.36
C GLN A 219 -1.57 3.65 0.83
N VAL A 220 -0.58 2.79 0.66
CA VAL A 220 0.12 2.13 1.75
C VAL A 220 1.59 2.54 1.69
N SER A 221 2.16 2.99 2.79
CA SER A 221 3.53 3.50 2.79
C SER A 221 4.32 3.20 4.06
N TYR A 222 5.62 2.94 3.90
CA TYR A 222 6.55 2.70 4.99
C TYR A 222 6.13 1.54 5.90
N GLY A 223 5.56 0.49 5.30
CA GLY A 223 5.14 -0.70 6.02
C GLY A 223 6.34 -1.47 6.59
N LYS A 224 6.18 -2.20 7.71
CA LYS A 224 7.19 -3.18 8.18
C LYS A 224 7.10 -4.52 7.44
N ASP A 225 6.15 -4.58 6.51
CA ASP A 225 5.74 -5.76 5.78
C ASP A 225 5.07 -5.32 4.48
N ASP A 226 4.32 -6.22 3.86
CA ASP A 226 3.62 -5.97 2.61
C ASP A 226 2.71 -4.75 2.65
N SER A 227 2.71 -4.02 1.54
CA SER A 227 1.75 -2.93 1.36
C SER A 227 0.34 -3.45 1.14
N PHE A 228 0.17 -4.35 0.16
CA PHE A 228 -1.11 -4.92 -0.20
C PHE A 228 -0.96 -6.42 -0.34
N GLU A 229 -1.80 -7.15 0.36
CA GLU A 229 -1.75 -8.61 0.34
C GLU A 229 -3.15 -9.17 0.09
N PHE A 230 -3.23 -10.05 -0.92
CA PHE A 230 -4.48 -10.61 -1.39
C PHE A 230 -4.51 -12.13 -1.17
N PHE A 231 -5.10 -12.56 -0.06
CA PHE A 231 -5.37 -13.97 0.20
C PHE A 231 -6.66 -14.43 -0.47
N GLY A 232 -6.57 -14.84 -1.73
CA GLY A 232 -7.72 -15.32 -2.48
C GLY A 232 -8.76 -14.23 -2.77
N GLY A 233 -9.97 -14.62 -3.17
CA GLY A 233 -11.06 -13.70 -3.46
C GLY A 233 -11.06 -13.11 -4.87
N LYS A 234 -11.98 -12.15 -5.09
CA LYS A 234 -12.33 -11.58 -6.40
C LYS A 234 -12.50 -10.06 -6.40
N VAL A 235 -12.13 -9.38 -5.32
CA VAL A 235 -12.21 -7.93 -5.22
C VAL A 235 -11.48 -7.27 -6.38
N ASN A 236 -12.04 -6.18 -6.90
CA ASN A 236 -11.35 -5.35 -7.87
C ASN A 236 -10.87 -4.08 -7.17
N ALA A 237 -9.67 -3.63 -7.51
CA ALA A 237 -9.11 -2.41 -6.95
C ALA A 237 -8.63 -1.45 -8.03
N THR A 238 -8.65 -0.15 -7.74
CA THR A 238 -8.13 0.86 -8.66
C THR A 238 -7.44 2.01 -7.94
N HIS A 239 -6.40 2.59 -8.55
CA HIS A 239 -5.61 3.68 -7.96
C HIS A 239 -4.94 3.25 -6.64
N LEU A 240 -4.04 2.28 -6.73
CA LEU A 240 -3.25 1.80 -5.58
C LEU A 240 -1.84 2.35 -5.60
N VAL A 241 -1.37 2.87 -4.47
CA VAL A 241 0.00 3.37 -4.29
C VAL A 241 0.64 2.55 -3.18
N SER A 242 1.60 1.71 -3.52
CA SER A 242 2.53 1.12 -2.55
C SER A 242 3.83 1.90 -2.59
N PHE A 243 4.31 2.33 -1.42
CA PHE A 243 5.52 3.10 -1.31
C PHE A 243 6.40 2.66 -0.16
N ALA A 244 7.59 2.18 -0.47
CA ALA A 244 8.61 1.79 0.48
C ALA A 244 8.12 0.84 1.60
N PRO A 245 7.38 -0.25 1.29
CA PRO A 245 7.23 -1.34 2.26
C PRO A 245 8.60 -1.94 2.59
N ASP A 246 8.65 -2.68 3.69
CA ASP A 246 9.83 -3.47 4.03
C ASP A 246 9.94 -4.69 3.13
N ASP A 247 8.82 -5.37 2.90
CA ASP A 247 8.76 -6.57 2.08
C ASP A 247 8.13 -6.29 0.70
N ASP A 248 6.99 -6.87 0.35
CA ASP A 248 6.43 -6.77 -0.98
C ASP A 248 5.52 -5.56 -1.19
N ASN A 249 5.55 -5.00 -2.40
CA ASN A 249 4.59 -3.97 -2.78
C ASN A 249 3.18 -4.54 -3.00
N PHE A 250 3.09 -5.73 -3.59
CA PHE A 250 1.85 -6.44 -3.83
C PHE A 250 2.11 -7.94 -3.73
N ASP A 251 1.53 -8.60 -2.74
CA ASP A 251 1.52 -10.06 -2.67
C ASP A 251 0.14 -10.63 -3.01
N PHE A 252 0.14 -11.72 -3.75
CA PHE A 252 -1.04 -12.44 -4.19
C PHE A 252 -0.91 -13.91 -3.87
N ASP A 253 -1.89 -14.41 -3.13
CA ASP A 253 -1.89 -15.79 -2.73
C ASP A 253 -3.28 -16.43 -2.77
N PHE A 254 -3.33 -17.72 -2.48
CA PHE A 254 -4.54 -18.50 -2.20
C PHE A 254 -5.70 -18.36 -3.20
N GLY A 255 -5.38 -18.21 -4.48
CA GLY A 255 -6.35 -18.22 -5.57
C GLY A 255 -6.98 -16.87 -5.88
N TYR A 256 -6.30 -15.75 -5.61
CA TYR A 256 -6.85 -14.44 -5.95
C TYR A 256 -7.08 -14.32 -7.46
N THR A 257 -8.29 -13.95 -7.86
CA THR A 257 -8.73 -13.86 -9.27
C THR A 257 -9.41 -12.54 -9.60
N GLY A 258 -9.14 -11.50 -8.80
CA GLY A 258 -9.61 -10.14 -9.03
C GLY A 258 -8.78 -9.36 -10.06
N SER A 259 -9.10 -8.07 -10.20
CA SER A 259 -8.38 -7.16 -11.09
C SER A 259 -7.91 -5.89 -10.41
N ILE A 260 -6.74 -5.40 -10.83
CA ILE A 260 -6.15 -4.15 -10.36
C ILE A 260 -5.94 -3.23 -11.56
N THR A 261 -6.39 -1.98 -11.46
CA THR A 261 -6.22 -0.99 -12.53
C THR A 261 -5.65 0.31 -11.99
N LYS A 262 -4.55 0.82 -12.58
CA LYS A 262 -3.80 2.00 -12.09
C LYS A 262 -3.21 1.71 -10.73
N ALA A 263 -1.99 1.20 -10.74
CA ALA A 263 -1.25 0.92 -9.52
C ALA A 263 0.21 1.35 -9.70
N ILE A 264 0.85 1.73 -8.61
CA ILE A 264 2.26 2.07 -8.57
C ILE A 264 2.93 1.42 -7.35
N ALA A 265 4.11 0.84 -7.59
CA ALA A 265 5.04 0.37 -6.58
C ALA A 265 6.30 1.24 -6.68
N LEU A 266 6.69 1.84 -5.56
CA LEU A 266 7.82 2.76 -5.47
C LEU A 266 8.78 2.31 -4.38
N ALA A 267 10.02 2.06 -4.75
CA ALA A 267 11.09 1.70 -3.84
C ALA A 267 11.74 2.94 -3.20
N ASP A 268 12.23 2.79 -1.97
CA ASP A 268 13.12 3.74 -1.31
C ASP A 268 14.35 2.97 -0.82
N SER A 269 15.53 3.34 -1.32
CA SER A 269 16.80 2.73 -0.91
C SER A 269 17.06 2.75 0.60
N ASN A 270 16.36 3.61 1.35
CA ASN A 270 16.49 3.76 2.79
C ASN A 270 15.41 3.03 3.60
N SER A 271 14.50 2.26 2.99
CA SER A 271 13.64 1.34 3.75
C SER A 271 14.50 0.25 4.41
N THR A 272 13.90 -0.53 5.32
CA THR A 272 14.67 -1.52 6.09
C THR A 272 15.03 -2.79 5.29
N HIS A 273 14.31 -3.05 4.20
CA HIS A 273 14.38 -4.22 3.30
C HIS A 273 14.27 -5.57 4.04
N SER A 274 13.20 -6.30 3.76
CA SER A 274 12.98 -7.64 4.30
C SER A 274 14.06 -8.62 3.86
N LEU A 275 14.38 -9.56 4.74
CA LEU A 275 15.38 -10.59 4.50
C LEU A 275 14.84 -11.97 4.89
N SER A 276 14.87 -12.91 3.95
CA SER A 276 14.60 -14.32 4.22
C SER A 276 15.89 -15.14 4.19
N GLY A 277 16.20 -15.77 5.33
CA GLY A 277 17.46 -16.49 5.53
C GLY A 277 18.70 -15.62 5.33
N GLY A 278 18.59 -14.29 5.49
CA GLY A 278 19.66 -13.32 5.27
C GLY A 278 19.85 -12.87 3.81
N ASN A 279 18.95 -13.23 2.91
CA ASN A 279 18.94 -12.75 1.51
C ASN A 279 17.78 -11.78 1.32
N PRO A 280 17.88 -10.79 0.40
CA PRO A 280 16.76 -9.92 0.03
C PRO A 280 15.50 -10.71 -0.27
N ASP A 281 14.36 -10.26 0.26
CA ASP A 281 13.04 -10.84 -0.02
C ASP A 281 12.04 -9.82 -0.60
N SER A 282 12.35 -8.52 -0.56
CA SER A 282 11.43 -7.49 -1.05
C SER A 282 11.22 -7.54 -2.57
N ASN A 283 9.97 -7.69 -3.01
CA ASN A 283 9.54 -7.67 -4.41
C ASN A 283 8.59 -6.54 -4.77
N GLY A 284 8.57 -6.18 -6.06
CA GLY A 284 7.51 -5.33 -6.62
C GLY A 284 6.15 -6.05 -6.74
N ILE A 285 6.19 -7.34 -7.04
CA ILE A 285 5.06 -8.28 -6.96
C ILE A 285 5.65 -9.60 -6.48
N GLU A 286 5.09 -10.15 -5.42
CA GLU A 286 5.16 -11.57 -5.10
C GLU A 286 3.84 -12.24 -5.49
N LEU A 287 3.90 -13.47 -5.96
CA LEU A 287 2.73 -14.18 -6.45
C LEU A 287 2.90 -15.66 -6.27
N ASP A 288 2.11 -16.20 -5.36
CA ASP A 288 1.98 -17.61 -5.08
C ASP A 288 0.60 -18.13 -5.45
N ASN A 289 0.54 -19.35 -5.96
CA ASN A 289 -0.76 -19.98 -6.17
C ASN A 289 -1.36 -20.44 -4.83
N ASN A 290 -0.54 -21.18 -4.07
CA ASN A 290 -0.75 -21.68 -2.72
C ASN A 290 0.57 -22.27 -2.24
N ALA A 291 0.68 -22.53 -0.93
CA ALA A 291 1.89 -23.02 -0.26
C ALA A 291 2.57 -24.25 -0.92
N THR A 292 1.84 -25.09 -1.64
CA THR A 292 2.38 -26.32 -2.27
C THR A 292 2.55 -26.23 -3.78
N GLY A 293 2.06 -25.15 -4.40
CA GLY A 293 1.92 -25.03 -5.86
C GLY A 293 0.96 -26.03 -6.48
N ALA A 294 0.00 -26.53 -5.71
CA ALA A 294 -1.01 -27.48 -6.20
C ALA A 294 -1.94 -26.83 -7.22
N ILE A 295 -2.12 -27.46 -8.37
CA ILE A 295 -3.06 -27.00 -9.40
C ILE A 295 -4.48 -27.41 -9.01
N THR A 296 -5.32 -26.43 -8.66
CA THR A 296 -6.75 -26.62 -8.40
C THR A 296 -7.59 -26.01 -9.53
N SER A 297 -8.93 -26.03 -9.39
CA SER A 297 -9.81 -25.29 -10.31
C SER A 297 -9.65 -23.77 -10.21
N ILE A 298 -9.07 -23.26 -9.12
CA ILE A 298 -8.78 -21.85 -8.88
C ILE A 298 -7.26 -21.68 -8.76
N ILE A 299 -6.69 -20.87 -9.64
CA ILE A 299 -5.28 -20.52 -9.64
C ILE A 299 -5.15 -19.03 -9.34
N THR A 300 -4.20 -18.64 -8.47
CA THR A 300 -3.89 -17.22 -8.26
C THR A 300 -3.52 -16.61 -9.61
N ARG A 301 -4.36 -15.67 -10.04
CA ARG A 301 -4.29 -15.05 -11.35
C ARG A 301 -4.81 -13.60 -11.30
N PRO A 302 -4.05 -12.67 -10.68
CA PRO A 302 -4.34 -11.26 -10.77
C PRO A 302 -4.37 -10.80 -12.24
N VAL A 303 -5.38 -10.01 -12.59
CA VAL A 303 -5.45 -9.30 -13.86
C VAL A 303 -5.13 -7.83 -13.61
N ILE A 304 -3.93 -7.41 -14.00
CA ILE A 304 -3.40 -6.08 -13.70
C ILE A 304 -3.30 -5.26 -14.97
N SER A 305 -3.83 -4.04 -14.93
CA SER A 305 -3.68 -3.07 -16.00
C SER A 305 -3.19 -1.71 -15.51
N GLN A 306 -2.33 -1.06 -16.30
CA GLN A 306 -1.74 0.24 -15.94
C GLN A 306 -0.98 0.15 -14.61
N LEU A 307 0.14 -0.55 -14.61
CA LEU A 307 1.01 -0.70 -13.45
C LEU A 307 2.39 -0.11 -13.74
N SER A 308 2.95 0.59 -12.77
CA SER A 308 4.36 1.00 -12.77
C SER A 308 5.05 0.45 -11.53
N ILE A 309 6.00 -0.47 -11.71
CA ILE A 309 6.91 -0.93 -10.66
C ILE A 309 8.24 -0.20 -10.85
N ILE A 310 8.60 0.61 -9.87
CA ILE A 310 9.75 1.51 -9.92
C ILE A 310 10.65 1.24 -8.73
N GLY A 311 11.74 0.54 -9.01
CA GLY A 311 12.85 0.29 -8.10
C GLY A 311 13.81 1.47 -8.05
N VAL A 312 15.11 1.17 -8.02
CA VAL A 312 16.19 2.14 -7.87
C VAL A 312 16.95 2.40 -9.18
N SER A 313 17.68 3.51 -9.25
CA SER A 313 18.30 3.98 -10.49
C SER A 313 19.59 3.24 -10.88
N SER A 314 20.24 2.53 -9.94
CA SER A 314 21.54 1.88 -10.14
C SER A 314 21.64 0.48 -9.52
N THR A 315 22.54 -0.33 -10.07
CA THR A 315 22.80 -1.73 -9.65
C THR A 315 23.22 -1.85 -8.19
N THR A 316 24.03 -0.92 -7.67
CA THR A 316 24.59 -1.00 -6.31
C THR A 316 23.51 -1.00 -5.22
N VAL A 317 22.36 -0.37 -5.49
CA VAL A 317 21.25 -0.31 -4.55
C VAL A 317 20.23 -1.41 -4.82
N ALA A 318 20.16 -1.91 -6.06
CA ALA A 318 19.22 -2.95 -6.45
C ALA A 318 19.49 -4.29 -5.77
N ASP A 319 20.71 -4.51 -5.25
CA ASP A 319 21.09 -5.67 -4.45
C ASP A 319 20.32 -5.78 -3.11
N LEU A 320 19.62 -4.72 -2.68
CA LEU A 320 18.78 -4.74 -1.47
C LEU A 320 17.40 -5.36 -1.71
N TYR A 321 16.99 -5.57 -2.96
CA TYR A 321 15.69 -6.09 -3.35
C TYR A 321 15.84 -7.44 -4.06
N GLU A 322 14.83 -8.29 -4.01
CA GLU A 322 14.87 -9.60 -4.69
C GLU A 322 14.49 -9.46 -6.18
N ASN A 323 13.21 -9.27 -6.49
CA ASN A 323 12.71 -9.19 -7.86
C ASN A 323 11.68 -8.07 -8.05
N ALA A 324 11.56 -7.53 -9.26
CA ALA A 324 10.44 -6.65 -9.54
C ALA A 324 9.11 -7.41 -9.65
N ILE A 325 9.12 -8.61 -10.24
CA ILE A 325 7.96 -9.50 -10.32
C ILE A 325 8.45 -10.93 -10.08
N HIS A 326 7.97 -11.58 -9.05
CA HIS A 326 8.26 -12.97 -8.73
C HIS A 326 6.98 -13.80 -8.88
N VAL A 327 6.96 -14.74 -9.83
CA VAL A 327 5.84 -15.66 -10.01
C VAL A 327 6.25 -17.06 -9.59
N ARG A 328 5.64 -17.55 -8.52
CA ARG A 328 5.99 -18.79 -7.84
C ARG A 328 4.83 -19.78 -7.85
N ARG A 329 5.16 -21.03 -7.49
CA ARG A 329 4.21 -22.09 -7.12
C ARG A 329 3.03 -22.25 -8.10
N ALA A 330 3.29 -22.19 -9.40
CA ALA A 330 2.31 -22.34 -10.48
C ALA A 330 1.24 -21.24 -10.60
N GLY A 331 1.50 -20.07 -10.02
CA GLY A 331 0.68 -18.88 -10.21
C GLY A 331 0.68 -18.38 -11.66
N ASN A 332 -0.29 -17.53 -11.97
CA ASN A 332 -0.48 -16.92 -13.29
C ASN A 332 -0.61 -15.42 -13.16
N ILE A 333 -0.24 -14.66 -14.20
CA ILE A 333 -0.38 -13.21 -14.15
C ILE A 333 -0.81 -12.67 -15.52
N SER A 334 -1.72 -11.70 -15.53
CA SER A 334 -2.12 -11.00 -16.75
C SER A 334 -1.79 -9.53 -16.63
N LEU A 335 -0.89 -9.06 -17.49
CA LEU A 335 -0.34 -7.71 -17.45
C LEU A 335 -0.71 -6.97 -18.74
N THR A 336 -1.35 -5.81 -18.60
CA THR A 336 -1.59 -4.88 -19.70
C THR A 336 -1.13 -3.48 -19.33
N ASP A 337 -0.36 -2.82 -20.20
CA ASP A 337 0.14 -1.46 -19.91
C ASP A 337 1.00 -1.40 -18.64
N VAL A 338 2.07 -2.20 -18.60
CA VAL A 338 2.92 -2.33 -17.42
C VAL A 338 4.34 -1.88 -17.72
N THR A 339 4.92 -1.10 -16.82
CA THR A 339 6.34 -0.74 -16.84
C THR A 339 7.01 -1.20 -15.58
N VAL A 340 8.15 -1.88 -15.71
CA VAL A 340 8.97 -2.37 -14.61
C VAL A 340 10.39 -1.84 -14.77
N THR A 341 10.98 -1.27 -13.72
CA THR A 341 12.35 -0.77 -13.77
C THR A 341 13.04 -0.77 -12.42
N GLY A 342 14.38 -0.76 -12.42
CA GLY A 342 15.18 -0.52 -11.21
C GLY A 342 15.38 -1.69 -10.23
N TYR A 343 15.22 -2.94 -10.68
CA TYR A 343 15.55 -4.14 -9.89
C TYR A 343 16.66 -4.93 -10.60
N ASN A 344 17.36 -5.82 -9.88
CA ASN A 344 18.32 -6.74 -10.52
C ASN A 344 17.60 -7.73 -11.43
N THR A 345 16.55 -8.36 -10.93
CA THR A 345 15.68 -9.25 -11.72
C THR A 345 14.36 -8.56 -12.01
N GLY A 346 14.12 -8.20 -13.28
CA GLY A 346 12.90 -7.51 -13.71
C GLY A 346 11.66 -8.42 -13.74
N ILE A 347 11.83 -9.72 -13.95
CA ILE A 347 10.79 -10.73 -13.72
C ILE A 347 11.46 -12.09 -13.52
N ARG A 348 10.97 -12.86 -12.54
CA ARG A 348 11.40 -14.20 -12.20
C ARG A 348 10.22 -15.15 -12.17
N TRP A 349 10.42 -16.33 -12.72
CA TRP A 349 9.47 -17.43 -12.66
C TRP A 349 10.12 -18.63 -12.00
N GLU A 350 9.52 -19.12 -10.93
CA GLU A 350 9.98 -20.31 -10.23
C GLU A 350 9.19 -21.55 -10.67
N ALA A 351 9.83 -22.72 -10.65
CA ALA A 351 9.16 -23.99 -10.89
C ALA A 351 8.53 -24.53 -9.59
N PRO A 352 7.33 -25.11 -9.61
CA PRO A 352 6.50 -25.36 -10.79
C PRO A 352 5.89 -24.08 -11.35
N SER A 353 5.79 -23.97 -12.68
CA SER A 353 5.16 -22.82 -13.36
C SER A 353 4.17 -23.28 -14.43
N VAL A 354 3.11 -22.50 -14.65
CA VAL A 354 2.07 -22.76 -15.67
C VAL A 354 1.89 -21.51 -16.54
N PRO A 355 2.92 -21.08 -17.31
CA PRO A 355 2.92 -19.78 -17.98
C PRO A 355 1.82 -19.63 -19.04
N SER A 356 1.22 -20.71 -19.53
CA SER A 356 0.14 -20.69 -20.51
C SER A 356 -1.14 -19.98 -20.05
N GLY A 357 -1.36 -19.85 -18.73
CA GLY A 357 -2.47 -19.08 -18.17
C GLY A 357 -2.20 -17.56 -18.08
N SER A 358 -0.99 -17.13 -18.41
CA SER A 358 -0.55 -15.72 -18.30
C SER A 358 -0.68 -14.97 -19.63
N SER A 359 -0.77 -13.64 -19.56
CA SER A 359 -0.86 -12.80 -20.75
C SER A 359 -0.13 -11.47 -20.57
N TYR A 360 0.45 -10.96 -21.66
CA TYR A 360 1.29 -9.76 -21.64
C TYR A 360 1.00 -8.89 -22.86
N LEU A 361 0.50 -7.67 -22.62
CA LEU A 361 0.18 -6.71 -23.66
C LEU A 361 0.70 -5.32 -23.29
N ARG A 362 1.63 -4.79 -24.09
CA ARG A 362 2.27 -3.47 -23.89
C ARG A 362 2.98 -3.42 -22.53
N VAL A 363 3.92 -4.34 -22.37
CA VAL A 363 4.68 -4.53 -21.13
C VAL A 363 6.15 -4.22 -21.41
N SER A 364 6.76 -3.31 -20.64
CA SER A 364 8.18 -2.99 -20.72
C SER A 364 8.88 -3.32 -19.42
N ILE A 365 9.96 -4.10 -19.49
CA ILE A 365 10.61 -4.64 -18.28
C ILE A 365 12.11 -4.35 -18.34
N HIS A 366 12.59 -3.69 -17.30
CA HIS A 366 14.00 -3.51 -17.04
C HIS A 366 14.40 -4.34 -15.81
N GLY A 367 15.50 -5.06 -15.93
CA GLY A 367 16.20 -5.69 -14.81
C GLY A 367 17.70 -5.62 -15.09
N PHE A 368 18.51 -5.20 -14.12
CA PHE A 368 19.93 -4.98 -14.35
C PHE A 368 20.67 -6.26 -14.77
N ASP A 369 20.33 -7.38 -14.13
CA ASP A 369 20.93 -8.68 -14.44
C ASP A 369 20.08 -9.46 -15.43
N ASN A 370 18.76 -9.48 -15.20
CA ASN A 370 17.88 -10.37 -15.95
C ASN A 370 16.43 -9.86 -16.04
N VAL A 371 15.76 -10.27 -17.11
CA VAL A 371 14.34 -10.01 -17.40
C VAL A 371 13.62 -11.33 -17.74
N ALA A 372 14.19 -12.49 -17.38
CA ALA A 372 13.82 -13.79 -17.94
C ALA A 372 12.33 -14.15 -17.77
N LEU A 373 11.63 -14.18 -18.90
CA LEU A 373 10.32 -14.77 -19.04
C LEU A 373 10.43 -16.30 -19.24
N PRO A 374 9.36 -17.06 -18.92
CA PRO A 374 9.29 -18.48 -19.24
C PRO A 374 9.43 -18.72 -20.75
N ALA A 375 10.11 -19.81 -21.12
CA ALA A 375 10.30 -20.19 -22.51
C ALA A 375 8.96 -20.24 -23.28
N GLY A 376 8.93 -19.62 -24.46
CA GLY A 376 7.73 -19.52 -25.30
C GLY A 376 6.79 -18.34 -24.95
N THR A 377 7.06 -17.61 -23.87
CA THR A 377 6.33 -16.37 -23.55
C THR A 377 6.77 -15.24 -24.46
N THR A 378 5.81 -14.53 -25.06
CA THR A 378 6.07 -13.36 -25.88
C THR A 378 5.36 -12.16 -25.30
N LEU A 379 6.09 -11.07 -25.07
CA LEU A 379 5.48 -9.77 -24.80
C LEU A 379 4.95 -9.20 -26.12
N SER A 380 3.70 -8.75 -26.14
CA SER A 380 3.02 -8.30 -27.37
C SER A 380 2.61 -6.82 -27.32
N GLY A 381 2.25 -6.23 -28.46
CA GLY A 381 1.73 -4.87 -28.56
C GLY A 381 2.79 -3.77 -28.76
N PRO A 382 2.37 -2.56 -29.18
CA PRO A 382 3.29 -1.46 -29.48
C PRO A 382 3.94 -0.91 -28.20
N GLY A 383 5.24 -0.60 -28.29
CA GLY A 383 6.02 -0.03 -27.19
C GLY A 383 6.51 -1.04 -26.14
N THR A 384 6.25 -2.33 -26.34
CA THR A 384 6.82 -3.42 -25.53
C THR A 384 8.32 -3.56 -25.79
N THR A 385 9.13 -3.62 -24.73
CA THR A 385 10.58 -3.85 -24.84
C THR A 385 11.19 -4.33 -23.52
N THR A 386 12.38 -4.93 -23.59
CA THR A 386 13.18 -5.27 -22.40
C THR A 386 14.47 -4.46 -22.36
N SER A 387 15.10 -4.33 -21.19
CA SER A 387 16.35 -3.59 -21.01
C SER A 387 17.14 -4.11 -19.81
N THR A 388 18.48 -4.02 -19.88
CA THR A 388 19.42 -4.35 -18.79
C THR A 388 20.46 -3.24 -18.59
N VAL A 389 20.14 -2.01 -19.01
CA VAL A 389 21.07 -0.88 -18.97
C VAL A 389 21.23 -0.30 -17.56
N ASN A 390 22.39 0.27 -17.27
CA ASN A 390 22.65 1.01 -16.03
C ASN A 390 23.13 2.42 -16.41
N PRO A 391 22.48 3.53 -15.99
CA PRO A 391 21.31 3.61 -15.09
C PRO A 391 20.01 3.02 -15.64
N ALA A 392 19.09 2.66 -14.74
CA ALA A 392 17.83 2.01 -15.08
C ALA A 392 16.96 2.81 -16.07
N THR A 393 16.20 2.09 -16.89
CA THR A 393 15.37 2.69 -17.94
C THR A 393 14.14 3.37 -17.36
N LYS A 394 13.86 4.62 -17.73
CA LYS A 394 12.73 5.40 -17.18
C LYS A 394 11.38 5.17 -17.89
N TRP A 395 11.39 4.43 -19.00
CA TRP A 395 10.20 4.16 -19.82
C TRP A 395 9.40 5.39 -20.27
N SER A 396 10.08 6.53 -20.50
CA SER A 396 9.48 7.83 -20.85
C SER A 396 8.84 8.59 -19.69
N LEU A 397 9.00 8.13 -18.44
CA LEU A 397 8.81 8.97 -17.26
C LEU A 397 10.01 9.94 -17.12
N SER A 398 9.76 11.13 -16.59
CA SER A 398 10.78 12.19 -16.53
C SER A 398 11.85 11.92 -15.46
N GLN A 399 11.44 11.64 -14.21
CA GLN A 399 12.30 11.20 -13.11
C GLN A 399 11.49 10.30 -12.17
N PRO A 400 11.44 8.97 -12.42
CA PRO A 400 10.60 8.08 -11.62
C PRO A 400 11.26 7.61 -10.32
N PHE A 401 12.59 7.70 -10.21
CA PHE A 401 13.33 7.11 -9.09
C PHE A 401 13.28 8.01 -7.85
N PHE A 402 12.77 7.46 -6.75
CA PHE A 402 12.53 8.19 -5.51
C PHE A 402 13.79 8.85 -4.93
N ASN A 403 14.90 8.12 -4.92
CA ASN A 403 16.14 8.58 -4.30
C ASN A 403 16.99 9.51 -5.19
N ASP A 404 16.56 9.81 -6.42
CA ASP A 404 17.32 10.59 -7.41
C ASP A 404 16.93 12.09 -7.46
N GLY A 405 16.11 12.55 -6.51
CA GLY A 405 15.63 13.93 -6.42
C GLY A 405 14.11 14.01 -6.47
N SER A 406 13.58 15.13 -6.96
CA SER A 406 12.12 15.31 -7.07
C SER A 406 11.52 14.31 -8.06
N LEU A 407 10.59 13.50 -7.57
CA LEU A 407 9.77 12.61 -8.40
C LEU A 407 9.07 13.41 -9.50
N ASN A 408 8.97 12.80 -10.68
CA ASN A 408 8.21 13.35 -11.80
C ASN A 408 7.77 12.22 -12.72
N PHE A 409 6.48 11.90 -12.65
CA PHE A 409 5.86 10.83 -13.44
C PHE A 409 5.25 11.34 -14.75
N THR A 410 5.55 12.57 -15.16
CA THR A 410 5.14 13.07 -16.47
C THR A 410 5.60 12.10 -17.56
N GLY A 411 4.62 11.51 -18.24
CA GLY A 411 4.77 10.45 -19.23
C GLY A 411 3.40 9.81 -19.52
N ALA A 412 3.35 8.88 -20.48
CA ALA A 412 2.13 8.18 -20.88
C ALA A 412 2.38 6.67 -20.97
N THR A 413 2.79 6.08 -19.86
CA THR A 413 3.18 4.67 -19.75
C THR A 413 2.74 4.08 -18.41
N GLY A 414 2.70 2.75 -18.31
CA GLY A 414 2.42 2.06 -17.06
C GLY A 414 1.14 2.58 -16.39
N ALA A 415 1.26 2.95 -15.11
CA ALA A 415 0.20 3.51 -14.28
C ALA A 415 -0.41 4.83 -14.81
N PHE A 416 0.32 5.56 -15.66
CA PHE A 416 -0.04 6.90 -16.13
C PHE A 416 -0.49 6.92 -17.59
N ARG A 417 -0.71 5.73 -18.18
CA ARG A 417 -1.00 5.61 -19.61
C ARG A 417 -2.25 6.37 -20.04
N THR A 418 -3.33 6.29 -19.25
CA THR A 418 -4.63 6.90 -19.61
C THR A 418 -5.07 8.02 -18.69
N GLU A 419 -4.37 8.20 -17.57
CA GLU A 419 -4.67 9.23 -16.57
C GLU A 419 -3.34 9.74 -16.02
N ALA A 420 -2.99 10.98 -16.34
CA ALA A 420 -1.82 11.62 -15.75
C ALA A 420 -2.18 12.19 -14.38
N ASN A 421 -1.20 12.26 -13.46
CA ASN A 421 -1.33 12.96 -12.18
C ASN A 421 -2.45 12.44 -11.26
N TRP A 422 -2.92 11.20 -11.45
CA TRP A 422 -3.98 10.61 -10.61
C TRP A 422 -3.52 10.40 -9.17
N THR A 423 -2.22 10.38 -8.92
CA THR A 423 -1.63 10.33 -7.57
C THR A 423 -1.69 11.68 -6.86
N ASN A 424 -1.86 12.79 -7.58
CA ASN A 424 -1.77 14.12 -6.99
C ASN A 424 -2.94 14.39 -6.04
N SER A 425 -2.75 15.32 -5.10
CA SER A 425 -3.71 15.82 -4.09
C SER A 425 -4.07 14.88 -2.94
N TRP A 426 -4.13 13.56 -3.17
CA TRP A 426 -4.65 12.64 -2.17
C TRP A 426 -3.63 11.69 -1.55
N THR A 427 -2.45 11.55 -2.14
CA THR A 427 -1.31 10.86 -1.54
C THR A 427 -0.55 11.78 -0.57
N LYS A 428 0.26 11.21 0.33
CA LYS A 428 1.13 11.99 1.22
C LYS A 428 2.22 12.75 0.45
N PHE A 429 2.63 12.25 -0.70
CA PHE A 429 3.68 12.86 -1.51
C PHE A 429 3.13 14.05 -2.31
N SER A 430 3.83 15.18 -2.25
CA SER A 430 3.57 16.36 -3.08
C SER A 430 4.55 16.40 -4.26
N ASN A 431 4.14 17.03 -5.36
CA ASN A 431 4.91 17.15 -6.62
C ASN A 431 5.09 15.86 -7.43
N PHE A 432 4.01 15.08 -7.60
CA PHE A 432 3.93 14.08 -8.67
C PHE A 432 3.71 14.71 -10.06
#